data_AF-A0A9E5LJ26-F1
#
_entry.id   AF-A0A9E5LJ26-F1
#
_cell.length_a   1.000
_cell.length_b   1.000
_cell.length_c   1.000
_cell.angle_alpha   90.00
_cell.angle_beta   90.00
_cell.angle_gamma   90.00
#
_symmetry.space_group_name_H-M   'P 1'
#
loop_
_entity.id
_entity.type
_entity.pdbx_description
1 polymer ?
#
loop_
_entity_poly.entity_id
_entity_poly.type
_entity_poly.pdbx_seq_one_letter_code
_entity_poly.pdbx_strand_id
1 'polypeptide(L)'
;VFPHGKTVSVGMGTGVSGFDLKKATADLREASGLNECETIRKEGAPIPLKPLKKWDNDQDVVLAGDAAGVVAPSSGEGIYYAMCSGRQAAHAVAETLRTHNPKNLRLARKHFVKQHGTVFRVLEAMQNAYYKTDSRRERFVSLCHDVDVQTMTFDAYMNKKLGKARPLAHLKISFKNLMHLTGLVSEEFT
;
A
#
# COMPACT_ATOMS: atom_id res chain seq x y z
N VAL A 1 -10.18 7.20 8.88
CA VAL A 1 -10.42 7.54 10.29
C VAL A 1 -9.82 6.44 11.15
N PHE A 2 -8.84 6.75 12.01
CA PHE A 2 -8.12 5.79 12.84
C PHE A 2 -8.23 6.18 14.33
N PRO A 3 -9.05 5.47 15.12
CA PRO A 3 -9.16 5.69 16.56
C PRO A 3 -7.90 5.27 17.32
N HIS A 4 -7.52 6.04 18.34
CA HIS A 4 -6.38 5.81 19.24
C HIS A 4 -6.81 5.88 20.72
N GLY A 5 -7.99 5.34 21.03
CA GLY A 5 -8.61 5.45 22.35
C GLY A 5 -9.29 6.81 22.53
N LYS A 6 -8.69 7.71 23.32
CA LYS A 6 -9.27 9.04 23.59
C LYS A 6 -9.11 10.03 22.44
N THR A 7 -8.25 9.74 21.47
CA THR A 7 -7.99 10.59 20.30
C THR A 7 -8.28 9.82 19.01
N VAL A 8 -8.43 10.55 17.90
CA VAL A 8 -8.70 9.96 16.58
C VAL A 8 -7.92 10.71 15.51
N SER A 9 -7.35 9.99 14.56
CA SER A 9 -6.72 10.55 13.37
C SER A 9 -7.72 10.53 12.21
N VAL A 10 -8.01 11.70 11.63
CA VAL A 10 -8.81 11.83 10.41
C VAL A 10 -7.92 12.42 9.33
N GLY A 11 -7.89 11.80 8.16
CA GLY A 11 -7.01 12.21 7.08
C GLY A 11 -7.48 11.69 5.73
N MET A 12 -7.06 12.40 4.69
CA MET A 12 -7.30 12.07 3.29
C MET A 12 -5.98 12.04 2.52
N GLY A 13 -5.96 11.29 1.42
CA GLY A 13 -4.85 11.24 0.48
C GLY A 13 -5.38 11.24 -0.95
N THR A 14 -4.64 11.84 -1.88
CA THR A 14 -5.01 11.89 -3.29
C THR A 14 -3.77 11.84 -4.17
N GLY A 15 -3.89 11.18 -5.32
CA GLY A 15 -2.90 11.25 -6.40
C GLY A 15 -3.19 12.36 -7.41
N VAL A 16 -4.29 13.11 -7.22
CA VAL A 16 -4.71 14.19 -8.13
C VAL A 16 -4.07 15.50 -7.70
N SER A 17 -3.25 16.08 -8.57
CA SER A 17 -2.63 17.38 -8.33
C SER A 17 -3.68 18.50 -8.22
N GLY A 18 -3.48 19.45 -7.31
CA GLY A 18 -4.36 20.61 -7.13
C GLY A 18 -5.67 20.33 -6.39
N PHE A 19 -5.91 19.09 -5.94
CA PHE A 19 -7.09 18.76 -5.15
C PHE A 19 -6.95 19.31 -3.71
N ASP A 20 -8.02 19.94 -3.21
CA ASP A 20 -8.01 20.51 -1.85
C ASP A 20 -8.16 19.41 -0.79
N LEU A 21 -7.01 18.86 -0.38
CA LEU A 21 -6.93 17.86 0.69
C LEU A 21 -7.43 18.38 2.04
N LYS A 22 -7.32 19.68 2.31
CA LYS A 22 -7.78 20.26 3.59
C LYS A 22 -9.29 20.24 3.64
N LYS A 23 -9.94 20.69 2.56
CA LYS A 23 -11.40 20.61 2.43
C LYS A 23 -11.88 19.16 2.50
N ALA A 24 -11.31 18.25 1.71
CA ALA A 24 -11.72 16.85 1.73
C ALA A 24 -11.54 16.18 3.11
N THR A 25 -10.50 16.55 3.86
CA THR A 25 -10.32 16.09 5.25
C THR A 25 -11.38 16.67 6.19
N ALA A 26 -11.79 17.93 5.99
CA ALA A 26 -12.87 18.56 6.75
C ALA A 26 -14.22 17.90 6.43
N ASP A 27 -14.53 17.68 5.16
CA ASP A 27 -15.75 17.03 4.71
C ASP A 27 -15.85 15.59 5.27
N LEU A 28 -14.75 14.81 5.23
CA LEU A 28 -14.71 13.47 5.84
C LEU A 28 -14.94 13.53 7.36
N ARG A 29 -14.36 14.53 8.02
CA ARG A 29 -14.47 14.71 9.47
C ARG A 29 -15.91 15.01 9.89
N GLU A 30 -16.59 15.87 9.16
CA GLU A 30 -18.02 16.18 9.35
C GLU A 30 -18.88 14.95 9.09
N ALA A 31 -18.68 14.26 7.96
CA ALA A 31 -19.41 13.04 7.61
C ALA A 31 -19.21 11.91 8.65
N SER A 32 -18.11 11.93 9.40
CA SER A 32 -17.83 10.98 10.49
C SER A 32 -18.38 11.42 11.86
N GLY A 33 -19.06 12.57 11.95
CA GLY A 33 -19.59 13.12 13.21
C GLY A 33 -18.51 13.64 14.16
N LEU A 34 -17.34 14.04 13.65
CA LEU A 34 -16.17 14.45 14.45
C LEU A 34 -15.89 15.95 14.37
N ASN A 35 -16.80 16.74 13.81
CA ASN A 35 -16.67 18.20 13.63
C ASN A 35 -16.56 18.96 14.95
N GLU A 36 -17.23 18.50 16.01
CA GLU A 36 -17.19 19.13 17.34
C GLU A 36 -15.96 18.76 18.17
N CYS A 37 -15.15 17.77 17.74
CA CYS A 37 -13.94 17.39 18.46
C CYS A 37 -12.86 18.50 18.42
N GLU A 38 -12.02 18.59 19.44
CA GLU A 38 -10.87 19.49 19.39
C GLU A 38 -9.83 19.00 18.38
N THR A 39 -9.21 19.91 17.62
CA THR A 39 -8.09 19.57 16.73
C THR A 39 -6.76 19.71 17.47
N ILE A 40 -6.13 18.59 17.79
CA ILE A 40 -4.84 18.57 18.50
C ILE A 40 -3.67 18.92 17.56
N ARG A 41 -3.68 18.41 16.32
CA ARG A 41 -2.62 18.63 15.34
C ARG A 41 -3.12 18.51 13.90
N LYS A 42 -2.38 19.11 12.95
CA LYS A 42 -2.58 18.96 11.50
C LYS A 42 -1.24 18.68 10.84
N GLU A 43 -1.17 17.60 10.08
CA GLU A 43 0.05 17.15 9.41
C GLU A 43 -0.27 16.73 7.97
N GLY A 44 0.71 16.78 7.09
CA GLY A 44 0.60 16.34 5.72
C GLY A 44 1.97 16.09 5.11
N ALA A 45 2.08 15.00 4.34
CA ALA A 45 3.32 14.61 3.69
C ALA A 45 3.04 13.91 2.35
N PRO A 46 3.93 14.03 1.36
CA PRO A 46 3.87 13.21 0.16
C PRO A 46 4.16 11.74 0.50
N ILE A 47 3.47 10.82 -0.18
CA ILE A 47 3.63 9.37 0.01
C ILE A 47 4.18 8.74 -1.27
N PRO A 48 5.42 8.21 -1.27
CA PRO A 48 6.02 7.64 -2.47
C PRO A 48 5.58 6.20 -2.72
N LEU A 49 4.54 6.02 -3.53
CA LEU A 49 3.91 4.73 -3.83
C LEU A 49 4.66 3.85 -4.85
N LYS A 50 5.93 4.14 -5.15
CA LYS A 50 6.70 3.41 -6.16
C LYS A 50 8.18 3.27 -5.79
N PRO A 51 8.71 2.04 -5.68
CA PRO A 51 10.12 1.83 -5.42
C PRO A 51 11.01 2.40 -6.52
N LEU A 52 12.11 3.05 -6.11
CA LEU A 52 13.08 3.59 -7.06
C LEU A 52 13.80 2.49 -7.85
N LYS A 53 14.23 2.82 -9.08
CA LYS A 53 14.99 1.90 -9.95
C LYS A 53 16.38 1.58 -9.40
N LYS A 54 16.96 2.49 -8.60
CA LYS A 54 18.27 2.38 -7.98
C LYS A 54 18.20 2.98 -6.58
N TRP A 55 18.86 2.32 -5.61
CA TRP A 55 18.87 2.77 -4.20
C TRP A 55 20.24 3.22 -3.75
N ASP A 56 21.26 3.04 -4.57
CA ASP A 56 22.65 3.36 -4.26
C ASP A 56 23.27 4.28 -5.33
N ASN A 57 24.38 4.92 -5.00
CA ASN A 57 25.16 5.75 -5.92
C ASN A 57 26.37 5.01 -6.54
N ASP A 58 26.46 3.68 -6.41
CA ASP A 58 27.65 2.86 -6.74
C ASP A 58 28.94 3.19 -5.98
N GLN A 59 28.88 4.04 -4.94
CA GLN A 59 30.06 4.51 -4.21
C GLN A 59 29.92 4.29 -2.70
N ASP A 60 29.05 5.04 -2.02
CA ASP A 60 29.05 5.13 -0.56
C ASP A 60 27.68 5.50 0.04
N VAL A 61 26.65 5.69 -0.79
CA VAL A 61 25.29 6.04 -0.35
C VAL A 61 24.33 4.91 -0.69
N VAL A 62 23.42 4.61 0.25
CA VAL A 62 22.27 3.71 0.04
C VAL A 62 21.01 4.25 0.70
N LEU A 63 19.87 4.10 0.04
CA LEU A 63 18.56 4.57 0.46
C LEU A 63 17.76 3.44 1.14
N ALA A 64 16.88 3.82 2.07
CA ALA A 64 15.89 2.97 2.72
C ALA A 64 14.60 3.76 3.00
N GLY A 65 13.51 3.08 3.32
CA GLY A 65 12.22 3.71 3.64
C GLY A 65 11.64 4.54 2.51
N ASP A 66 10.97 5.63 2.86
CA ASP A 66 10.31 6.51 1.89
C ASP A 66 11.31 7.08 0.87
N ALA A 67 12.57 7.30 1.25
CA ALA A 67 13.62 7.73 0.33
C ALA A 67 13.90 6.69 -0.77
N ALA A 68 13.69 5.40 -0.48
CA ALA A 68 13.78 4.32 -1.47
C ALA A 68 12.46 4.09 -2.24
N GLY A 69 11.40 4.83 -1.89
CA GLY A 69 10.06 4.74 -2.48
C GLY A 69 9.29 3.48 -2.08
N VAL A 70 9.57 2.90 -0.91
CA VAL A 70 9.01 1.59 -0.53
C VAL A 70 7.68 1.67 0.22
N VAL A 71 6.78 2.57 -0.17
CA VAL A 71 5.39 2.52 0.34
C VAL A 71 4.55 1.62 -0.56
N ALA A 72 3.78 0.72 0.05
CA ALA A 72 2.93 -0.19 -0.70
C ALA A 72 1.82 0.59 -1.45
N PRO A 73 1.66 0.37 -2.76
CA PRO A 73 0.51 0.85 -3.51
C PRO A 73 -0.80 0.36 -2.91
N SER A 74 -1.92 1.04 -3.19
CA SER A 74 -3.27 0.74 -2.68
C SER A 74 -3.45 0.94 -1.16
N SER A 75 -2.63 0.32 -0.31
CA SER A 75 -2.79 0.37 1.15
C SER A 75 -2.11 1.56 1.83
N GLY A 76 -1.11 2.17 1.19
CA GLY A 76 -0.30 3.22 1.81
C GLY A 76 0.59 2.71 2.95
N GLU A 77 0.80 1.40 3.06
CA GLU A 77 1.62 0.83 4.12
C GLU A 77 3.10 1.17 3.89
N GLY A 78 3.64 2.08 4.70
CA GLY A 78 5.04 2.51 4.64
C GLY A 78 5.89 1.94 5.78
N ILE A 79 5.37 1.91 7.02
CA ILE A 79 6.15 1.60 8.24
C ILE A 79 6.82 0.22 8.15
N TYR A 80 6.05 -0.82 7.81
CA TYR A 80 6.58 -2.18 7.68
C TYR A 80 7.70 -2.26 6.63
N TYR A 81 7.47 -1.69 5.44
CA TYR A 81 8.43 -1.76 4.34
C TYR A 81 9.64 -0.85 4.55
N ALA A 82 9.51 0.24 5.30
CA ALA A 82 10.62 1.04 5.77
C ALA A 82 11.54 0.24 6.69
N MET A 83 10.99 -0.50 7.65
CA MET A 83 11.77 -1.40 8.51
C MET A 83 12.42 -2.54 7.71
N CYS A 84 11.69 -3.15 6.77
CA CYS A 84 12.22 -4.20 5.91
C CYS A 84 13.37 -3.69 5.03
N SER A 85 13.20 -2.57 4.33
CA SER A 85 14.25 -1.98 3.50
C SER A 85 15.44 -1.52 4.33
N GLY A 86 15.24 -1.01 5.54
CA GLY A 86 16.31 -0.69 6.49
C GLY A 86 17.18 -1.90 6.83
N ARG A 87 16.58 -3.07 7.09
CA ARG A 87 17.34 -4.32 7.30
C ARG A 87 18.15 -4.72 6.06
N GLN A 88 17.57 -4.58 4.86
CA GLN A 88 18.28 -4.89 3.62
C GLN A 88 19.43 -3.91 3.34
N ALA A 89 19.25 -2.63 3.65
CA ALA A 89 20.30 -1.63 3.58
C ALA A 89 21.44 -1.94 4.57
N ALA A 90 21.13 -2.29 5.82
CA ALA A 90 22.12 -2.68 6.81
C ALA A 90 22.94 -3.90 6.36
N HIS A 91 22.28 -4.94 5.82
CA HIS A 91 22.98 -6.10 5.25
C HIS A 91 23.91 -5.71 4.10
N ALA A 92 23.44 -4.85 3.19
CA ALA A 92 24.24 -4.40 2.05
C ALA A 92 25.47 -3.59 2.51
N VAL A 93 25.31 -2.70 3.49
CA VAL A 93 26.42 -1.94 4.09
C VAL A 93 27.42 -2.85 4.78
N ALA A 94 26.97 -3.81 5.59
CA ALA A 94 27.85 -4.76 6.25
C ALA A 94 28.70 -5.57 5.25
N GLU A 95 28.09 -6.01 4.15
CA GLU A 95 28.78 -6.75 3.10
C GLU A 95 29.75 -5.85 2.31
N THR A 96 29.38 -4.58 2.03
CA THR A 96 30.29 -3.59 1.45
C THR A 96 31.53 -3.37 2.32
N LEU A 97 31.35 -3.20 3.64
CA LEU A 97 32.44 -2.96 4.58
C LEU A 97 33.37 -4.18 4.68
N ARG A 98 32.80 -5.39 4.71
CA ARG A 98 33.56 -6.65 4.81
C ARG A 98 34.44 -6.92 3.59
N THR A 99 33.98 -6.58 2.38
CA THR A 99 34.71 -6.87 1.13
C THR A 99 35.38 -5.65 0.52
N HIS A 100 35.22 -4.47 1.11
CA HIS A 100 35.61 -3.17 0.55
C HIS A 100 35.13 -2.96 -0.90
N ASN A 101 33.91 -3.42 -1.21
CA ASN A 101 33.36 -3.33 -2.56
C ASN A 101 32.01 -2.58 -2.56
N PRO A 102 31.97 -1.34 -3.06
CA PRO A 102 30.76 -0.51 -3.02
C PRO A 102 29.61 -1.06 -3.88
N LYS A 103 29.90 -1.94 -4.85
CA LYS A 103 28.86 -2.61 -5.66
C LYS A 103 27.90 -3.47 -4.80
N ASN A 104 28.30 -3.85 -3.59
CA ASN A 104 27.46 -4.60 -2.66
C ASN A 104 26.28 -3.77 -2.14
N LEU A 105 26.31 -2.42 -2.21
CA LEU A 105 25.16 -1.58 -1.84
C LEU A 105 23.92 -1.89 -2.68
N ARG A 106 24.09 -2.35 -3.92
CA ARG A 106 22.99 -2.80 -4.81
C ARG A 106 22.19 -3.98 -4.22
N LEU A 107 22.77 -4.73 -3.28
CA LEU A 107 22.11 -5.84 -2.60
C LEU A 107 20.86 -5.39 -1.84
N ALA A 108 20.83 -4.16 -1.31
CA ALA A 108 19.70 -3.64 -0.56
C ALA A 108 18.40 -3.70 -1.38
N ARG A 109 18.44 -3.11 -2.58
CA ARG A 109 17.32 -3.15 -3.53
C ARG A 109 17.06 -4.57 -4.03
N LYS A 110 18.13 -5.31 -4.39
CA LYS A 110 18.00 -6.66 -4.94
C LYS A 110 17.24 -7.58 -3.99
N HIS A 111 17.60 -7.58 -2.71
CA HIS A 111 16.95 -8.41 -1.69
C HIS A 111 15.52 -7.95 -1.41
N PHE A 112 15.28 -6.64 -1.31
CA PHE A 112 13.94 -6.11 -1.11
C PHE A 112 13.00 -6.50 -2.27
N VAL A 113 13.42 -6.28 -3.52
CA VAL A 113 12.62 -6.63 -4.70
C VAL A 113 12.40 -8.14 -4.81
N LYS A 114 13.41 -8.96 -4.47
CA LYS A 114 13.26 -10.42 -4.41
C LYS A 114 12.18 -10.83 -3.42
N GLN A 115 12.10 -10.18 -2.26
CA GLN A 115 11.17 -10.55 -1.20
C GLN A 115 9.76 -9.97 -1.41
N HIS A 116 9.65 -8.72 -1.91
CA HIS A 116 8.39 -7.97 -1.90
C HIS A 116 7.93 -7.49 -3.29
N GLY A 117 8.75 -7.63 -4.34
CA GLY A 117 8.44 -7.10 -5.67
C GLY A 117 7.16 -7.66 -6.30
N THR A 118 6.81 -8.92 -6.02
CA THR A 118 5.54 -9.49 -6.48
C THR A 118 4.34 -8.87 -5.78
N VAL A 119 4.41 -8.67 -4.46
CA VAL A 119 3.34 -8.00 -3.69
C VAL A 119 3.13 -6.57 -4.21
N PHE A 120 4.20 -5.80 -4.40
CA PHE A 120 4.11 -4.43 -4.94
C PHE A 120 3.46 -4.40 -6.33
N ARG A 121 3.84 -5.31 -7.23
CA ARG A 121 3.23 -5.40 -8.58
C ARG A 121 1.74 -5.72 -8.52
N VAL A 122 1.33 -6.64 -7.65
CA VAL A 122 -0.09 -7.01 -7.49
C VAL A 122 -0.89 -5.82 -6.95
N LEU A 123 -0.38 -5.15 -5.91
CA LEU A 123 -1.05 -3.98 -5.32
C LEU A 123 -1.14 -2.81 -6.32
N GLU A 124 -0.09 -2.56 -7.10
CA GLU A 124 -0.09 -1.55 -8.16
C GLU A 124 -1.13 -1.90 -9.24
N ALA A 125 -1.22 -3.16 -9.66
CA ALA A 125 -2.23 -3.62 -10.62
C ALA A 125 -3.66 -3.45 -10.08
N MET A 126 -3.90 -3.79 -8.81
CA MET A 126 -5.19 -3.58 -8.16
C MET A 126 -5.56 -2.10 -8.10
N GLN A 127 -4.65 -1.23 -7.67
CA GLN A 127 -4.86 0.22 -7.64
C GLN A 127 -5.22 0.75 -9.03
N ASN A 128 -4.46 0.35 -10.06
CA ASN A 128 -4.69 0.77 -11.45
C ASN A 128 -6.00 0.23 -12.04
N ALA A 129 -6.48 -0.93 -11.58
CA ALA A 129 -7.73 -1.51 -12.05
C ALA A 129 -8.94 -0.78 -11.43
N TYR A 130 -8.94 -0.61 -10.11
CA TYR A 130 -10.13 -0.18 -9.35
C TYR A 130 -10.22 1.33 -9.12
N TYR A 131 -9.11 2.07 -9.00
CA TYR A 131 -9.16 3.47 -8.54
C TYR A 131 -9.40 4.48 -9.67
N LYS A 132 -9.93 4.05 -10.81
CA LYS A 132 -10.13 4.89 -12.01
C LYS A 132 -11.45 5.66 -12.02
N THR A 133 -12.54 5.06 -11.55
CA THR A 133 -13.89 5.65 -11.56
C THR A 133 -14.65 5.26 -10.31
N ASP A 134 -15.68 6.03 -9.93
CA ASP A 134 -16.47 5.74 -8.74
C ASP A 134 -17.17 4.37 -8.83
N SER A 135 -17.79 4.04 -9.96
CA SER A 135 -18.36 2.69 -10.19
C SER A 135 -17.35 1.56 -9.95
N ARG A 136 -16.07 1.72 -10.35
CA ARG A 136 -15.03 0.71 -10.08
C ARG A 136 -14.61 0.66 -8.61
N ARG A 137 -14.66 1.79 -7.90
CA ARG A 137 -14.41 1.86 -6.46
C ARG A 137 -15.54 1.18 -5.68
N GLU A 138 -16.79 1.44 -6.05
CA GLU A 138 -17.96 0.77 -5.46
C GLU A 138 -17.92 -0.75 -5.69
N ARG A 139 -17.51 -1.19 -6.89
CA ARG A 139 -17.28 -2.62 -7.17
C ARG A 139 -16.15 -3.21 -6.33
N PHE A 140 -15.11 -2.44 -6.03
CA PHE A 140 -14.06 -2.89 -5.12
C PHE A 140 -14.61 -3.06 -3.69
N VAL A 141 -15.46 -2.14 -3.24
CA VAL A 141 -16.14 -2.22 -1.93
C VAL A 141 -17.08 -3.42 -1.86
N SER A 142 -17.86 -3.71 -2.91
CA SER A 142 -18.75 -4.88 -2.92
C SER A 142 -17.98 -6.19 -2.79
N LEU A 143 -16.81 -6.31 -3.43
CA LEU A 143 -15.93 -7.48 -3.27
C LEU A 143 -15.42 -7.67 -1.83
N CYS A 144 -15.21 -6.58 -1.09
CA CYS A 144 -14.79 -6.65 0.31
C CYS A 144 -15.87 -7.19 1.25
N HIS A 145 -17.12 -7.37 0.82
CA HIS A 145 -18.17 -8.01 1.61
C HIS A 145 -18.06 -9.54 1.62
N ASP A 146 -17.33 -10.13 0.68
CA ASP A 146 -17.14 -11.58 0.60
C ASP A 146 -16.16 -12.03 1.72
N VAL A 147 -16.64 -12.90 2.61
CA VAL A 147 -15.87 -13.39 3.78
C VAL A 147 -14.58 -14.10 3.36
N ASP A 148 -14.57 -14.77 2.19
CA ASP A 148 -13.35 -15.41 1.68
C ASP A 148 -12.33 -14.33 1.26
N VAL A 149 -12.79 -13.24 0.63
CA VAL A 149 -11.94 -12.09 0.27
C VAL A 149 -11.39 -11.41 1.52
N GLN A 150 -12.22 -11.23 2.55
CA GLN A 150 -11.78 -10.67 3.83
C GLN A 150 -10.72 -11.54 4.50
N THR A 151 -10.98 -12.85 4.61
CA THR A 151 -10.06 -13.82 5.23
C THR A 151 -8.72 -13.83 4.50
N MET A 152 -8.74 -13.92 3.16
CA MET A 152 -7.52 -13.91 2.36
C MET A 152 -6.74 -12.60 2.48
N THR A 153 -7.45 -11.46 2.46
CA THR A 153 -6.84 -10.13 2.63
C THR A 153 -6.20 -10.00 4.00
N PHE A 154 -6.90 -10.44 5.04
CA PHE A 154 -6.42 -10.37 6.41
C PHE A 154 -5.20 -11.26 6.62
N ASP A 155 -5.23 -12.50 6.13
CA ASP A 155 -4.10 -13.43 6.18
C ASP A 155 -2.88 -12.87 5.44
N ALA A 156 -3.08 -12.31 4.24
CA ALA A 156 -2.03 -11.68 3.46
C ALA A 156 -1.46 -10.45 4.17
N TYR A 157 -2.32 -9.66 4.81
CA TYR A 157 -1.92 -8.47 5.57
C TYR A 157 -1.15 -8.83 6.85
N MET A 158 -1.60 -9.82 7.61
CA MET A 158 -0.95 -10.23 8.86
C MET A 158 0.39 -10.92 8.62
N ASN A 159 0.45 -11.82 7.63
CA ASN A 159 1.64 -12.62 7.38
C ASN A 159 2.60 -12.00 6.36
N LYS A 160 2.18 -10.91 5.69
CA LYS A 160 2.92 -10.21 4.62
C LYS A 160 3.46 -11.16 3.54
N LYS A 161 2.75 -12.26 3.34
CA LYS A 161 2.97 -13.31 2.34
C LYS A 161 1.64 -13.54 1.66
N LEU A 162 1.65 -13.69 0.34
CA LEU A 162 0.51 -14.27 -0.34
C LEU A 162 0.40 -15.72 0.18
N GLY A 163 -0.68 -16.02 0.89
CA GLY A 163 -0.93 -17.36 1.42
C GLY A 163 -0.84 -18.42 0.31
N LYS A 164 -0.61 -19.69 0.67
CA LYS A 164 -0.73 -20.80 -0.28
C LYS A 164 -2.14 -20.75 -0.86
N ALA A 165 -2.23 -20.38 -2.13
CA ALA A 165 -3.48 -20.16 -2.85
C ALA A 165 -4.41 -21.35 -2.66
N ARG A 166 -5.66 -21.10 -2.25
CA ARG A 166 -6.77 -22.03 -2.49
C ARG A 166 -7.19 -21.79 -3.95
N PRO A 167 -6.73 -22.61 -4.92
CA PRO A 167 -6.81 -22.25 -6.34
C PRO A 167 -8.25 -22.06 -6.81
N LEU A 168 -9.18 -22.83 -6.24
CA LEU A 168 -10.62 -22.74 -6.48
C LEU A 168 -11.24 -21.41 -5.99
N ALA A 169 -10.79 -20.90 -4.84
CA ALA A 169 -11.25 -19.60 -4.32
C ALA A 169 -10.74 -18.47 -5.23
N HIS A 170 -9.49 -18.53 -5.68
CA HIS A 170 -8.94 -17.54 -6.60
C HIS A 170 -9.57 -17.61 -8.00
N LEU A 171 -9.95 -18.79 -8.50
CA LEU A 171 -10.69 -18.93 -9.75
C LEU A 171 -12.11 -18.38 -9.65
N LYS A 172 -12.80 -18.66 -8.54
CA LYS A 172 -14.15 -18.14 -8.27
C LYS A 172 -14.14 -16.63 -8.06
N ILE A 173 -13.16 -16.10 -7.32
CA ILE A 173 -12.95 -14.66 -7.14
C ILE A 173 -12.52 -14.01 -8.46
N SER A 174 -11.64 -14.62 -9.26
CA SER A 174 -11.24 -14.06 -10.56
C SER A 174 -12.39 -14.07 -11.56
N PHE A 175 -13.25 -15.11 -11.55
CA PHE A 175 -14.44 -15.19 -12.39
C PHE A 175 -15.52 -14.21 -11.93
N LYS A 176 -15.78 -14.09 -10.61
CA LYS A 176 -16.64 -13.04 -10.04
C LYS A 176 -16.10 -11.64 -10.36
N ASN A 177 -14.80 -11.40 -10.19
CA ASN A 177 -14.16 -10.12 -10.50
C ASN A 177 -14.23 -9.79 -11.99
N LEU A 178 -14.06 -10.78 -12.87
CA LEU A 178 -14.19 -10.61 -14.31
C LEU A 178 -15.64 -10.28 -14.68
N MET A 179 -16.63 -10.97 -14.10
CA MET A 179 -18.05 -10.66 -14.31
C MET A 179 -18.49 -9.32 -13.70
N HIS A 180 -17.92 -8.93 -12.56
CA HIS A 180 -18.12 -7.59 -11.98
C HIS A 180 -17.42 -6.51 -12.82
N LEU A 181 -16.25 -6.75 -13.42
CA LEU A 181 -15.55 -5.79 -14.27
C LEU A 181 -16.21 -5.64 -15.66
N THR A 182 -16.84 -6.69 -16.19
CA THR A 182 -17.57 -6.66 -17.47
C THR A 182 -19.01 -6.13 -17.34
N GLY A 183 -19.50 -5.86 -16.12
CA GLY A 183 -20.85 -5.33 -15.89
C GLY A 183 -21.97 -6.37 -16.04
N LEU A 184 -21.64 -7.66 -16.01
CA LEU A 184 -22.60 -8.76 -16.10
C LEU A 184 -23.30 -9.06 -14.77
N VAL A 185 -22.81 -8.50 -13.66
CA VAL A 185 -23.41 -8.63 -12.32
C VAL A 185 -23.76 -7.22 -11.83
N SER A 186 -24.99 -7.06 -11.35
CA SER A 186 -25.56 -5.80 -10.90
C SER A 186 -24.73 -5.16 -9.76
N GLU A 187 -24.72 -3.82 -9.69
CA GLU A 187 -24.16 -3.07 -8.54
C GLU A 187 -25.03 -3.19 -7.29
N GLU A 188 -26.25 -3.73 -7.41
CA GLU A 188 -27.19 -3.90 -6.31
C GLU A 188 -26.96 -5.20 -5.55
N PHE A 189 -26.93 -4.98 -4.24
CA PHE A 189 -26.85 -5.87 -3.10
C PHE A 189 -27.70 -7.14 -3.19
N THR A 190 -27.17 -8.20 -2.57
CA THR A 190 -27.93 -9.04 -1.63
C THR A 190 -27.02 -9.40 -0.47
#